data_AF-A0A917E1G7-F1
#
_entry.id   AF-A0A917E1G7-F1
#
_cell.length_a   1.000
_cell.length_b   1.000
_cell.length_c   1.000
_cell.angle_alpha   90.00
_cell.angle_beta   90.00
_cell.angle_gamma   90.00
#
_symmetry.space_group_name_H-M   'P 1'
#
loop_
_entity.id
_entity.type
_entity.pdbx_description
1 polymer ?
#
loop_
_entity_poly.entity_id
_entity_poly.type
_entity_poly.pdbx_seq_one_letter_code
_entity_poly.pdbx_strand_id
1 'polypeptide(L)'
;MNTGTDAFAQGKLAFQNNHPMSSCTYPVGSSIREEWMRGWTEGRNASPGGDGEAAGNSHPSMMGDGTEEQNLNQRGDPSARISESDVKAAFGNS
;
A
#
# COMPACT_ATOMS: atom_id res chain seq x y z
N MET A 1 -19.86 -23.32 5.55
CA MET A 1 -18.39 -23.11 5.66
C MET A 1 -18.13 -21.64 5.33
N ASN A 2 -17.91 -20.81 6.35
CA ASN A 2 -17.77 -19.35 6.26
C ASN A 2 -16.30 -18.93 6.10
N THR A 3 -15.59 -19.54 5.17
CA THR A 3 -14.12 -19.49 5.16
C THR A 3 -13.53 -18.14 4.74
N GLY A 4 -14.32 -17.23 4.16
CA GLY A 4 -13.84 -15.92 3.70
C GLY A 4 -13.74 -14.87 4.79
N THR A 5 -14.81 -14.72 5.58
CA THR A 5 -14.84 -13.79 6.72
C THR A 5 -13.83 -14.19 7.81
N ASP A 6 -13.66 -15.50 8.04
CA ASP A 6 -12.69 -16.03 9.00
C ASP A 6 -11.24 -15.74 8.56
N ALA A 7 -10.94 -15.88 7.27
CA ALA A 7 -9.60 -15.62 6.73
C ALA A 7 -9.23 -14.14 6.86
N PHE A 8 -10.16 -13.23 6.54
CA PHE A 8 -9.96 -11.79 6.71
C PHE A 8 -9.71 -11.40 8.17
N ALA A 9 -10.52 -11.92 9.10
CA ALA A 9 -10.31 -11.69 10.54
C ALA A 9 -8.96 -12.26 11.02
N GLN A 10 -8.57 -13.44 10.55
CA GLN A 10 -7.25 -14.02 10.83
C GLN A 10 -6.10 -13.17 10.30
N GLY A 11 -6.25 -12.56 9.13
CA GLY A 11 -5.26 -11.63 8.58
C GLY A 11 -5.01 -10.45 9.50
N LYS A 12 -6.09 -9.82 9.99
CA LYS A 12 -6.00 -8.73 10.97
C LYS A 12 -5.33 -9.16 12.26
N LEU A 13 -5.72 -10.33 12.78
CA LEU A 13 -5.16 -10.86 14.01
C LEU A 13 -3.65 -11.17 13.85
N ALA A 14 -3.24 -11.68 12.69
CA ALA A 14 -1.84 -11.94 12.39
C ALA A 14 -0.99 -10.67 12.46
N PHE A 15 -1.48 -9.55 11.91
CA PHE A 15 -0.80 -8.26 12.05
C PHE A 15 -0.70 -7.81 13.52
N GLN A 16 -1.81 -7.90 14.28
CA GLN A 16 -1.82 -7.54 15.70
C GLN A 16 -0.86 -8.38 16.56
N ASN A 17 -0.59 -9.62 16.14
CA ASN A 17 0.34 -10.53 16.80
C ASN A 17 1.75 -10.51 16.20
N ASN A 18 2.07 -9.50 15.37
CA ASN A 18 3.38 -9.30 14.76
C ASN A 18 3.82 -10.47 13.84
N HIS A 19 2.87 -11.17 13.23
CA HIS A 19 3.15 -12.17 12.19
C HIS A 19 3.27 -11.50 10.81
N PRO A 20 4.29 -11.84 10.00
CA PRO A 20 4.45 -11.28 8.66
C PRO A 20 3.40 -11.83 7.68
N MET A 21 3.14 -11.08 6.61
CA MET A 21 2.17 -11.48 5.57
C MET A 21 2.58 -12.80 4.85
N SER A 22 3.87 -13.14 4.88
CA SER A 22 4.40 -14.41 4.38
C SER A 22 4.00 -15.64 5.22
N SER A 23 3.53 -15.46 6.46
CA SER A 23 3.03 -16.55 7.31
C SER A 23 1.67 -17.11 6.89
N CYS A 24 1.06 -16.58 5.82
CA CYS A 24 -0.18 -17.11 5.26
C CYS A 24 0.02 -18.54 4.74
N THR A 25 -0.64 -19.51 5.36
CA THR A 25 -0.59 -20.95 5.00
C THR A 25 -1.54 -21.31 3.85
N TYR A 26 -2.43 -20.41 3.43
CA TYR A 26 -3.38 -20.67 2.37
C TYR A 26 -2.72 -20.75 0.99
N PRO A 27 -3.22 -21.62 0.08
CA PRO A 27 -2.65 -21.78 -1.26
C PRO A 27 -2.60 -20.47 -2.04
N VAL A 28 -1.52 -20.26 -2.78
CA VAL A 28 -1.39 -19.12 -3.70
C VAL A 28 -2.46 -19.22 -4.78
N GLY A 29 -3.13 -18.10 -5.08
CA GLY A 29 -4.24 -18.05 -6.03
C GLY A 29 -5.60 -18.49 -5.47
N SER A 30 -5.68 -18.81 -4.17
CA SER A 30 -6.97 -19.04 -3.52
C SER A 30 -7.59 -17.72 -3.02
N SER A 31 -8.90 -17.57 -3.20
CA SER A 31 -9.64 -16.41 -2.71
C SER A 31 -9.53 -16.21 -1.20
N ILE A 32 -9.42 -17.30 -0.44
CA ILE A 32 -9.17 -17.28 1.00
C ILE A 32 -7.82 -16.63 1.35
N ARG A 33 -6.76 -16.89 0.56
CA ARG A 33 -5.46 -16.23 0.74
C ARG A 33 -5.58 -14.73 0.49
N GLU A 34 -6.32 -14.34 -0.54
CA GLU A 34 -6.57 -12.92 -0.86
C GLU A 34 -7.28 -12.22 0.29
N GLU A 35 -8.31 -12.84 0.86
CA GLU A 35 -9.04 -12.29 2.01
C GLU A 35 -8.16 -12.17 3.25
N TRP A 36 -7.32 -13.17 3.54
CA TRP A 36 -6.35 -13.09 4.63
C TRP A 36 -5.34 -11.95 4.43
N MET A 37 -4.79 -11.78 3.23
CA MET A 37 -3.84 -10.70 2.93
C MET A 37 -4.49 -9.31 3.02
N ARG A 38 -5.76 -9.19 2.60
CA ARG A 38 -6.57 -7.97 2.75
C ARG A 38 -6.75 -7.59 4.21
N GLY A 39 -7.09 -8.56 5.06
CA GLY A 39 -7.22 -8.33 6.50
C GLY A 39 -5.92 -7.87 7.15
N TRP A 40 -4.81 -8.54 6.85
CA TRP A 40 -3.49 -8.15 7.37
C TRP A 40 -3.10 -6.72 6.94
N THR A 41 -3.34 -6.38 5.68
CA THR A 41 -3.04 -5.05 5.12
C THR A 41 -3.93 -3.96 5.74
N GLU A 42 -5.21 -4.24 5.99
CA GLU A 42 -6.11 -3.32 6.69
C GLU A 42 -5.61 -3.03 8.12
N GLY A 43 -5.21 -4.07 8.86
CA GLY A 43 -4.67 -3.91 10.22
C GLY A 43 -3.43 -3.01 10.25
N ARG A 44 -2.54 -3.17 9.25
CA ARG A 44 -1.36 -2.33 9.08
C ARG A 44 -1.73 -0.88 8.77
N ASN A 45 -2.63 -0.65 7.82
CA ASN A 45 -3.02 0.69 7.39
C ASN A 45 -3.80 1.46 8.48
N ALA A 46 -4.50 0.74 9.38
CA ALA A 46 -5.22 1.33 10.50
C ALA A 46 -4.34 1.69 11.71
N SER A 47 -3.07 1.30 11.73
CA SER A 47 -2.18 1.53 12.86
C SER A 47 -1.38 2.83 12.71
N PRO A 48 -1.48 3.80 13.64
CA PRO A 48 -0.87 5.14 13.51
C PRO A 48 0.66 5.18 13.71
N GLY A 49 1.32 4.02 13.74
CA GLY A 49 2.77 3.87 13.88
C GLY A 49 3.43 3.35 12.60
N GLY A 50 3.11 3.96 11.46
CA GLY A 50 3.65 3.63 10.14
C GLY A 50 5.11 4.02 9.95
N ASP A 51 5.98 3.74 10.93
CA ASP A 51 7.43 3.82 10.79
C ASP A 51 8.00 2.39 10.74
N GLY A 52 8.08 1.87 9.53
CA GLY A 52 9.37 1.36 9.05
C GLY A 52 9.97 0.06 9.62
N GLU A 53 9.41 -0.63 10.61
CA GLU A 53 9.99 -1.93 11.00
C GLU A 53 9.28 -3.09 10.28
N ALA A 54 9.69 -3.26 9.03
CA ALA A 54 9.48 -4.48 8.29
C ALA A 54 10.03 -5.65 9.11
N ALA A 55 9.15 -6.55 9.56
CA ALA A 55 9.54 -7.93 9.77
C ALA A 55 9.84 -8.57 8.40
N GLY A 56 11.00 -8.20 7.84
CA GLY A 56 11.80 -9.06 6.98
C GLY A 56 11.59 -9.00 5.47
N ASN A 57 10.89 -8.03 4.90
CA ASN A 57 10.96 -7.83 3.44
C ASN A 57 10.59 -6.40 3.05
N SER A 58 11.60 -5.64 2.60
CA SER A 58 11.38 -4.58 1.65
C SER A 58 10.54 -5.17 0.50
N HIS A 59 9.31 -4.70 0.33
CA HIS A 59 8.53 -4.95 -0.89
C HIS A 59 8.64 -3.69 -1.74
N PRO A 60 9.61 -3.59 -2.65
CA PRO A 60 9.89 -2.38 -3.44
C PRO A 60 8.87 -2.16 -4.56
N SER A 61 7.73 -2.88 -4.56
CA SER A 61 6.88 -3.04 -5.75
C SER A 61 5.39 -2.83 -5.51
N MET A 62 4.99 -2.17 -4.41
CA MET A 62 3.63 -1.62 -4.32
C MET A 62 3.72 -0.10 -4.51
N MET A 63 4.01 0.30 -5.74
CA MET A 63 3.64 1.63 -6.20
C MET A 63 2.12 1.71 -6.05
N GLY A 64 1.60 2.71 -5.35
CA GLY A 64 0.17 3.01 -5.38
C GLY A 64 -0.33 3.04 -6.83
N ASP A 65 -1.61 2.85 -7.04
CA ASP A 65 -2.25 2.85 -8.36
C ASP A 65 -2.08 4.19 -9.14
N GLY A 66 -1.39 5.16 -8.55
CA GLY A 66 -1.03 6.44 -9.13
C GLY A 66 -2.18 7.44 -9.13
N THR A 67 -3.35 7.07 -8.60
CA THR A 67 -4.54 7.92 -8.56
C THR A 67 -4.79 8.55 -7.19
N GLU A 68 -4.16 8.03 -6.15
CA GLU A 68 -4.19 8.65 -4.82
C GLU A 68 -3.21 9.84 -4.74
N GLU A 69 -3.76 11.03 -4.54
CA GLU A 69 -2.99 12.23 -4.18
C GLU A 69 -2.28 11.95 -2.86
N GLN A 70 -0.95 11.90 -2.90
CA GLN A 70 -0.09 11.68 -1.74
C GLN A 70 -0.31 12.84 -0.75
N ASN A 71 -1.22 12.67 0.22
CA ASN A 71 -1.49 13.63 1.28
C ASN A 71 -0.36 13.63 2.33
N LEU A 72 0.85 14.00 1.88
CA LEU A 72 2.07 14.02 2.69
C LEU A 72 2.10 15.18 3.69
N ASN A 73 1.03 15.99 3.76
CA ASN A 73 0.97 17.28 4.45
C ASN A 73 2.16 18.20 4.08
N GLN A 74 2.81 17.92 2.96
CA GLN A 74 3.89 18.69 2.39
C GLN A 74 3.24 19.80 1.57
N ARG A 75 3.44 21.04 2.00
CA ARG A 75 3.06 22.21 1.21
C ARG A 75 3.89 22.17 -0.07
N GLY A 76 3.29 21.79 -1.19
CA GLY A 76 3.98 21.86 -2.47
C GLY A 76 4.49 23.27 -2.70
N ASP A 77 5.74 23.42 -3.12
CA ASP A 77 6.32 24.73 -3.44
C ASP A 77 5.76 25.21 -4.77
N PRO A 78 4.91 26.26 -4.80
CA PRO A 78 4.36 26.78 -6.05
C PRO A 78 5.46 27.32 -6.97
N SER A 79 6.62 27.69 -6.43
CA SER A 79 7.77 28.22 -7.17
C SER A 79 8.54 27.13 -7.91
N ALA A 80 8.39 25.86 -7.48
CA ALA A 80 8.96 24.70 -8.16
C ALA A 80 8.08 24.19 -9.32
N ARG A 81 6.96 24.87 -9.60
CA ARG A 81 6.13 24.55 -10.77
C ARG A 81 6.89 24.93 -12.04
N ILE A 82 6.80 24.06 -13.04
CA ILE A 82 7.34 24.36 -14.38
C ILE A 82 6.63 25.59 -14.96
N SER A 83 7.39 26.44 -15.64
CA SER A 83 6.83 27.64 -16.26
C SER A 83 6.18 27.30 -17.61
N GLU A 84 5.24 28.13 -18.07
CA GLU A 84 4.63 27.97 -19.41
C GLU A 84 5.69 27.98 -20.52
N SER A 85 6.76 28.76 -20.35
CA SER A 85 7.92 28.77 -21.24
C SER A 85 8.62 27.41 -21.31
N ASP A 86 8.76 26.70 -20.19
CA ASP A 86 9.42 25.40 -20.13
C ASP A 86 8.56 24.34 -20.83
N VAL A 87 7.24 24.40 -20.62
CA VAL A 87 6.27 23.52 -21.31
C VAL A 87 6.33 23.76 -22.82
N LYS A 88 6.31 25.03 -23.24
CA LYS A 88 6.35 25.38 -24.66
C LYS A 88 7.68 25.03 -25.31
N ALA A 89 8.80 25.16 -24.61
CA ALA A 89 10.11 24.75 -25.11
C ALA A 89 10.19 23.22 -25.31
N ALA A 90 9.57 22.44 -24.42
CA ALA A 90 9.58 20.98 -24.50
C ALA A 90 8.60 20.42 -25.55
N PHE A 91 7.42 21.02 -25.71
CA PHE A 91 6.31 20.44 -26.47
C PHE A 91 5.80 21.31 -27.64
N GLY A 92 6.37 22.49 -27.87
CA GLY A 92 5.83 23.51 -28.78
C GLY A 92 6.19 23.39 -30.25
N ASN A 93 6.76 22.27 -30.73
CA ASN A 93 7.10 22.10 -32.14
C ASN A 93 6.19 21.04 -32.79
N SER A 94 5.07 21.51 -33.37
CA SER A 94 4.25 20.76 -34.33
C SER A 94 4.19 21.51 -35.65
#